data_AF-A0A6P7J423-F1
#
_entry.id   AF-A0A6P7J423-F1
#
_cell.length_a   1.000
_cell.length_b   1.000
_cell.length_c   1.000
_cell.angle_alpha   90.00
_cell.angle_beta   90.00
_cell.angle_gamma   90.00
#
_symmetry.space_group_name_H-M   'P 1'
#
loop_
_entity.id
_entity.type
_entity.pdbx_description
1 polymer ?
#
loop_
_entity_poly.entity_id
_entity_poly.type
_entity_poly.pdbx_seq_one_letter_code
_entity_poly.pdbx_strand_id
1 'polypeptide(L)'
;MEKGKERASEADEHSAEATEQASSDMAVVDKPSRQTDARYNRLKLFDKVMQTSLNKYIEHASFNRFASMFRPLYKKNPQRMESIHKQFIEELKKTIQEDISRLIEEGRLEFKLNELDKLESAAKNNPDQAWRPSGVPEQDFCSFLVPYYLKQEAYMRLELKKIKAENAALAQRVQAGRESIAQTEHQIAAAVDESKASAKEFERLTSSLCPADVFDV
;
A
#
# COMPACT_ATOMS: atom_id res chain seq x y z
N MET A 1 -11.44 22.95 -47.37
CA MET A 1 -11.36 23.71 -46.10
C MET A 1 -10.53 22.85 -45.16
N GLU A 2 -9.40 23.24 -44.59
CA GLU A 2 -8.72 24.52 -44.48
C GLU A 2 -7.26 24.17 -44.09
N LYS A 3 -6.29 24.82 -44.74
CA LYS A 3 -4.87 24.76 -44.40
C LYS A 3 -4.50 26.11 -43.80
N GLY A 4 -3.94 26.09 -42.58
CA GLY A 4 -2.95 27.03 -42.07
C GLY A 4 -3.40 28.47 -41.78
N LYS A 5 -2.99 28.99 -40.62
CA LYS A 5 -1.83 29.90 -40.48
C LYS A 5 -1.94 30.69 -39.17
N GLU A 6 -0.94 30.49 -38.31
CA GLU A 6 -0.66 31.33 -37.14
C GLU A 6 -0.13 32.72 -37.54
N ARG A 7 -0.31 33.63 -36.56
CA ARG A 7 0.46 34.84 -36.21
C ARG A 7 -0.25 36.17 -36.43
N ALA A 8 -0.54 36.81 -35.30
CA ALA A 8 -0.38 38.26 -35.13
C ALA A 8 0.53 38.48 -33.90
N SER A 9 1.55 39.30 -34.12
CA SER A 9 2.58 39.78 -33.20
C SER A 9 2.24 41.22 -32.78
N GLU A 10 2.93 41.67 -31.73
CA GLU A 10 3.25 43.05 -31.36
C GLU A 10 2.22 43.92 -30.61
N ALA A 11 2.54 44.14 -29.33
CA ALA A 11 2.77 45.48 -28.81
C ALA A 11 3.88 45.45 -27.73
N ASP A 12 5.06 45.92 -28.11
CA ASP A 12 6.07 46.63 -27.30
C ASP A 12 5.46 48.01 -26.89
N GLU A 13 5.88 48.81 -25.91
CA GLU A 13 7.16 48.96 -25.20
C GLU A 13 6.96 49.87 -23.95
N HIS A 14 8.05 50.02 -23.22
CA HIS A 14 8.30 50.56 -21.88
C HIS A 14 8.01 52.04 -21.53
N SER A 15 7.81 52.28 -20.23
CA SER A 15 8.40 53.37 -19.41
C SER A 15 7.94 53.21 -17.95
N ALA A 16 8.65 53.52 -16.87
CA ALA A 16 10.06 53.75 -16.56
C ALA A 16 10.18 53.71 -15.02
N GLU A 17 11.30 53.14 -14.55
CA GLU A 17 12.05 53.33 -13.29
C GLU A 17 11.56 54.33 -12.21
N ALA A 18 11.60 53.91 -10.94
CA ALA A 18 12.19 54.69 -9.83
C ALA A 18 12.48 53.81 -8.60
N THR A 19 13.58 54.15 -7.95
CA THR A 19 14.45 53.36 -7.08
C THR A 19 14.12 53.47 -5.58
N GLU A 20 14.48 52.40 -4.85
CA GLU A 20 14.77 52.23 -3.41
C GLU A 20 14.63 53.42 -2.45
N GLN A 21 13.97 53.20 -1.30
CA GLN A 21 14.63 53.15 0.03
C GLN A 21 13.68 52.89 1.21
N ALA A 22 14.26 52.24 2.22
CA ALA A 22 13.94 52.26 3.66
C ALA A 22 12.88 51.30 4.25
N SER A 23 13.43 50.24 4.89
CA SER A 23 13.28 49.92 6.31
C SER A 23 11.89 49.91 6.94
N SER A 24 11.46 48.72 7.36
CA SER A 24 10.54 48.53 8.48
C SER A 24 10.58 47.08 8.95
N ASP A 25 11.49 46.81 9.89
CA ASP A 25 11.36 45.74 10.87
C ASP A 25 9.95 45.76 11.47
N MET A 26 9.13 44.74 11.22
CA MET A 26 8.00 44.39 12.06
C MET A 26 7.85 42.86 12.06
N ALA A 27 8.60 42.26 12.97
CA ALA A 27 8.24 41.09 13.77
C ALA A 27 7.19 40.16 13.12
N VAL A 28 7.68 39.12 12.44
CA VAL A 28 6.96 37.85 12.36
C VAL A 28 6.78 37.39 13.79
N VAL A 29 5.59 37.64 14.34
CA VAL A 29 5.11 37.01 15.56
C VAL A 29 4.92 35.54 15.21
N ASP A 30 6.03 34.82 15.29
CA ASP A 30 6.10 33.38 15.24
C ASP A 30 5.35 32.90 16.48
N LYS A 31 4.07 32.61 16.26
CA LYS A 31 3.18 32.08 17.29
C LYS A 31 3.79 30.72 17.62
N PRO A 32 4.36 30.51 18.83
CA PRO A 32 4.99 29.25 19.13
C PRO A 32 3.91 28.19 18.96
N SER A 33 4.11 27.30 17.99
CA SER A 33 3.35 26.08 17.88
C SER A 33 3.31 25.52 19.29
N ARG A 34 2.13 25.50 19.91
CA ARG A 34 1.93 24.81 21.18
C ARG A 34 2.50 23.43 20.94
N GLN A 35 3.68 23.17 21.49
CA GLN A 35 4.16 21.83 21.73
C GLN A 35 3.03 21.25 22.57
N THR A 36 2.16 20.50 21.91
CA THR A 36 1.04 19.86 22.57
C THR A 36 1.69 18.92 23.56
N ASP A 37 1.66 19.34 24.82
CA ASP A 37 2.18 18.61 25.96
C ASP A 37 1.83 17.13 25.81
N ALA A 38 2.79 16.27 26.15
CA ALA A 38 2.67 14.83 26.05
C ALA A 38 1.28 14.39 26.53
N ARG A 39 0.43 13.98 25.58
CA ARG A 39 -0.93 13.50 25.85
C ARG A 39 -0.80 12.43 26.94
N TYR A 40 -1.47 12.62 28.07
CA TYR A 40 -1.39 11.71 29.21
C TYR A 40 -1.58 10.27 28.74
N ASN A 41 -0.68 9.37 29.17
CA ASN A 41 -0.79 7.94 28.87
C ASN A 41 -2.18 7.43 29.24
N ARG A 42 -2.87 6.80 28.28
CA ARG A 42 -4.28 6.41 28.42
C ARG A 42 -4.52 5.46 29.59
N LEU A 43 -3.56 4.57 29.87
CA LEU A 43 -3.65 3.67 31.02
C LEU A 43 -3.63 4.43 32.35
N LYS A 44 -2.71 5.38 32.52
CA LYS A 44 -2.68 6.23 33.73
C LYS A 44 -3.97 7.01 33.93
N LEU A 45 -4.56 7.50 32.83
CA LEU A 45 -5.86 8.19 32.88
C LEU A 45 -6.97 7.21 33.29
N PHE A 46 -7.01 6.02 32.71
CA PHE A 46 -7.94 4.96 33.08
C PHE A 46 -7.84 4.61 34.57
N ASP A 47 -6.64 4.33 35.08
CA ASP A 47 -6.40 4.02 36.49
C ASP A 47 -6.90 5.12 37.41
N LYS A 48 -6.59 6.38 37.07
CA LYS A 48 -7.04 7.54 37.83
C LYS A 48 -8.58 7.63 37.87
N VAL A 49 -9.25 7.44 36.73
CA VAL A 49 -10.71 7.50 36.64
C VAL A 49 -11.34 6.36 37.45
N MET A 50 -10.81 5.13 37.34
CA MET A 50 -11.32 3.98 38.07
C MET A 50 -11.16 4.13 39.59
N GLN A 51 -9.98 4.54 40.06
CA GLN A 51 -9.75 4.78 41.49
C GLN A 51 -10.61 5.92 42.03
N THR A 52 -10.75 7.01 41.28
CA THR A 52 -11.62 8.14 41.68
C THR A 52 -13.09 7.70 41.77
N SER A 53 -13.56 6.89 40.82
CA SER A 53 -14.93 6.39 40.80
C SER A 53 -15.20 5.44 41.97
N LEU A 54 -14.27 4.55 42.28
CA LEU A 54 -14.37 3.65 43.43
C LEU A 54 -14.40 4.44 44.74
N ASN A 55 -13.52 5.43 44.92
CA ASN A 55 -13.52 6.25 46.12
C ASN A 55 -14.86 6.99 46.32
N LYS A 56 -15.41 7.60 45.26
CA LYS A 56 -16.73 8.24 45.29
C LYS A 56 -17.84 7.25 45.66
N TYR A 57 -17.80 6.04 45.12
CA TYR A 57 -18.76 5.00 45.45
C TYR A 57 -18.71 4.61 46.94
N ILE A 58 -17.50 4.44 47.49
CA ILE A 58 -17.31 4.13 48.91
C ILE A 58 -17.75 5.28 49.81
N GLU A 59 -17.52 6.54 49.43
CA GLU A 59 -18.02 7.71 50.16
C GLU A 59 -19.55 7.70 50.30
N HIS A 60 -20.27 7.27 49.26
CA HIS A 60 -21.73 7.10 49.32
C HIS A 60 -22.17 6.00 50.31
N ALA A 61 -21.33 4.98 50.50
CA ALA A 61 -21.54 3.90 51.47
C ALA A 61 -21.07 4.25 52.89
N SER A 62 -21.05 5.55 53.26
CA SER A 62 -20.62 6.04 54.58
C SER A 62 -21.30 5.36 55.78
N PHE A 63 -20.59 5.31 56.91
CA PHE A 63 -21.09 4.71 58.15
C PHE A 63 -22.39 5.37 58.64
N ASN A 64 -22.54 6.69 58.50
CA ASN A 64 -23.75 7.39 58.91
C ASN A 64 -25.01 6.86 58.19
N ARG A 65 -24.92 6.63 56.88
CA ARG A 65 -26.01 6.03 56.10
C ARG A 65 -26.28 4.60 56.57
N PHE A 66 -25.23 3.80 56.73
CA PHE A 66 -25.33 2.43 57.21
C PHE A 66 -26.01 2.32 58.60
N ALA A 67 -25.53 3.07 59.58
CA ALA A 67 -26.09 3.10 60.94
C ALA A 67 -27.53 3.63 60.96
N SER A 68 -27.87 4.58 60.08
CA SER A 68 -29.23 5.12 59.98
C SER A 68 -30.27 4.10 59.48
N MET A 69 -29.83 3.09 58.71
CA MET A 69 -30.67 1.99 58.22
C MET A 69 -30.82 0.87 59.26
N PHE A 70 -29.79 0.67 60.09
CA PHE A 70 -29.75 -0.38 61.12
C PHE A 70 -29.84 0.17 62.56
N ARG A 71 -30.70 1.17 62.79
CA ARG A 71 -30.80 1.88 64.09
C ARG A 71 -30.98 0.96 65.31
N PRO A 72 -31.85 -0.07 65.29
CA PRO A 72 -32.05 -0.92 66.47
C PRO A 72 -30.76 -1.66 66.88
N LEU A 73 -29.98 -2.10 65.88
CA LEU A 73 -28.72 -2.80 66.09
C LEU A 73 -27.61 -1.85 66.54
N TYR A 74 -27.54 -0.66 65.94
CA TYR A 74 -26.60 0.39 66.33
C TYR A 74 -26.77 0.78 67.81
N LYS A 75 -28.01 1.02 68.27
CA LYS A 75 -28.30 1.34 69.67
C LYS A 75 -27.85 0.24 70.65
N LYS A 76 -27.88 -1.01 70.23
CA LYS A 76 -27.53 -2.16 71.08
C LYS A 76 -26.02 -2.33 71.22
N ASN A 77 -25.26 -2.12 70.14
CA ASN A 77 -23.80 -2.21 70.17
C ASN A 77 -23.16 -1.36 69.05
N PRO A 78 -22.85 -0.08 69.31
CA PRO A 78 -22.25 0.82 68.32
C PRO A 78 -20.88 0.33 67.81
N GLN A 79 -20.04 -0.16 68.73
CA GLN A 79 -18.67 -0.60 68.39
C GLN A 79 -18.66 -1.81 67.46
N ARG A 80 -19.52 -2.81 67.71
CA ARG A 80 -19.64 -3.95 66.78
C ARG A 80 -20.17 -3.52 65.43
N MET A 81 -21.13 -2.59 65.39
CA MET A 81 -21.69 -2.09 64.13
C MET A 81 -20.64 -1.35 63.30
N GLU A 82 -19.80 -0.53 63.94
CA GLU A 82 -18.69 0.17 63.29
C GLU A 82 -17.64 -0.80 62.75
N SER A 83 -17.29 -1.83 63.52
CA SER A 83 -16.37 -2.89 63.08
C SER A 83 -16.90 -3.63 61.84
N ILE A 84 -18.19 -4.00 61.85
CA ILE A 84 -18.83 -4.69 60.71
C ILE A 84 -18.82 -3.80 59.46
N HIS A 85 -19.17 -2.51 59.60
CA HIS A 85 -19.15 -1.58 58.46
C HIS A 85 -17.74 -1.41 57.90
N LYS A 86 -16.73 -1.26 58.76
CA LYS A 86 -15.34 -1.16 58.33
C LYS A 86 -14.90 -2.40 57.55
N GLN A 87 -15.17 -3.60 58.07
CA GLN A 87 -14.87 -4.86 57.39
C GLN A 87 -15.57 -4.95 56.03
N PHE A 88 -16.86 -4.62 55.98
CA PHE A 88 -17.63 -4.61 54.74
C PHE A 88 -17.03 -3.66 53.69
N ILE A 89 -16.63 -2.45 54.07
CA ILE A 89 -16.02 -1.48 53.14
C ILE A 89 -14.64 -1.95 52.67
N GLU A 90 -13.83 -2.51 53.56
CA GLU A 90 -12.51 -3.05 53.21
C GLU A 90 -12.62 -4.21 52.23
N GLU A 91 -13.51 -5.18 52.49
CA GLU A 91 -13.79 -6.31 51.61
C GLU A 91 -14.35 -5.84 50.26
N LEU A 92 -15.35 -4.97 50.27
CA LEU A 92 -15.96 -4.43 49.04
C LEU A 92 -14.94 -3.72 48.15
N LYS A 93 -14.10 -2.86 48.76
CA LYS A 93 -13.05 -2.14 48.04
C LYS A 93 -12.03 -3.11 47.45
N LYS A 94 -11.58 -4.08 48.25
CA LYS A 94 -10.61 -5.09 47.84
C LYS A 94 -11.15 -5.92 46.67
N THR A 95 -12.35 -6.48 46.79
CA THR A 95 -12.96 -7.31 45.74
C THR A 95 -13.13 -6.54 44.44
N ILE A 96 -13.62 -5.30 44.48
CA ILE A 96 -13.76 -4.47 43.26
C ILE A 96 -12.38 -4.19 42.65
N GLN A 97 -11.35 -3.89 43.44
CA GLN A 97 -10.01 -3.64 42.93
C GLN A 97 -9.37 -4.89 42.31
N GLU A 98 -9.57 -6.06 42.91
CA GLU A 98 -9.13 -7.35 42.38
C GLU A 98 -9.83 -7.66 41.06
N ASP A 99 -11.14 -7.45 40.97
CA ASP A 99 -11.91 -7.68 39.74
C ASP A 99 -11.52 -6.70 38.63
N ILE A 100 -11.31 -5.42 38.94
CA ILE A 100 -10.79 -4.46 37.96
C ILE A 100 -9.41 -4.90 37.45
N SER A 101 -8.50 -5.30 38.35
CA SER A 101 -7.17 -5.77 37.96
C SER A 101 -7.26 -7.00 37.05
N ARG A 102 -8.12 -7.96 37.41
CA ARG A 102 -8.40 -9.15 36.60
C ARG A 102 -8.91 -8.80 35.21
N LEU A 103 -9.86 -7.86 35.10
CA LEU A 103 -10.40 -7.40 33.81
C LEU A 103 -9.34 -6.68 32.96
N ILE A 104 -8.44 -5.91 33.58
CA ILE A 104 -7.31 -5.27 32.90
C ILE A 104 -6.38 -6.33 32.29
N GLU A 105 -6.06 -7.37 33.07
CA GLU A 105 -5.18 -8.47 32.64
C GLU A 105 -5.83 -9.33 31.54
N GLU A 106 -7.05 -9.81 31.76
CA GLU A 106 -7.83 -10.62 30.80
C GLU A 106 -8.05 -9.86 29.49
N GLY A 107 -8.41 -8.58 29.58
CA GLY A 107 -8.61 -7.70 28.44
C GLY A 107 -7.31 -7.28 27.75
N ARG A 108 -6.15 -7.56 28.35
CA ARG A 108 -4.82 -7.05 27.94
C ARG A 108 -4.87 -5.54 27.70
N LEU A 109 -5.53 -4.82 28.60
CA LEU A 109 -5.88 -3.42 28.41
C LEU A 109 -4.63 -2.53 28.35
N GLU A 110 -3.62 -2.82 29.17
CA GLU A 110 -2.32 -2.12 29.13
C GLU A 110 -1.71 -2.15 27.73
N PHE A 111 -1.60 -3.33 27.12
CA PHE A 111 -1.08 -3.47 25.77
C PHE A 111 -1.92 -2.68 24.76
N LYS A 112 -3.25 -2.83 24.79
CA LYS A 112 -4.16 -2.17 23.83
C LYS A 112 -4.10 -0.64 23.94
N LEU A 113 -4.10 -0.09 25.15
CA LEU A 113 -4.04 1.36 25.36
C LEU A 113 -2.67 1.93 24.99
N ASN A 114 -1.58 1.21 25.27
CA ASN A 114 -0.23 1.61 24.86
C ASN A 114 -0.07 1.55 23.33
N GLU A 115 -0.59 0.52 22.66
CA GLU A 115 -0.60 0.47 21.18
C GLU A 115 -1.45 1.60 20.58
N LEU A 116 -2.58 1.95 21.20
CA LEU A 116 -3.39 3.08 20.75
C LEU A 116 -2.65 4.41 20.90
N ASP A 117 -1.90 4.61 21.99
CA ASP A 117 -1.01 5.77 22.18
C ASP A 117 0.04 5.85 21.05
N LYS A 118 0.65 4.71 20.67
CA LYS A 118 1.61 4.62 19.57
C LYS A 118 0.97 4.95 18.21
N LEU A 119 -0.18 4.34 17.90
CA LEU A 119 -0.90 4.55 16.64
C LEU A 119 -1.31 6.03 16.47
N GLU A 120 -1.79 6.65 17.54
CA GLU A 120 -2.11 8.08 17.51
C GLU A 120 -0.86 8.92 17.24
N SER A 121 0.25 8.63 17.94
CA SER A 121 1.50 9.37 17.74
C SER A 121 2.01 9.27 16.30
N ALA A 122 1.90 8.09 15.68
CA ALA A 122 2.29 7.85 14.29
C ALA A 122 1.38 8.58 13.30
N ALA A 123 0.10 8.70 13.60
CA ALA A 123 -0.90 9.34 12.74
C ALA A 123 -0.98 10.87 12.92
N LYS A 124 -0.35 11.44 13.95
CA LYS A 124 -0.54 12.84 14.37
C LYS A 124 -0.27 13.88 13.28
N ASN A 125 0.66 13.58 12.37
CA ASN A 125 1.05 14.49 11.29
C ASN A 125 0.37 14.15 9.95
N ASN A 126 -0.55 13.19 9.92
CA ASN A 126 -1.27 12.83 8.71
C ASN A 126 -2.51 13.75 8.58
N PRO A 127 -2.57 14.63 7.55
CA PRO A 127 -3.70 15.54 7.35
C PRO A 127 -4.94 14.83 6.77
N ASP A 128 -4.77 13.61 6.24
CA ASP A 128 -5.84 12.89 5.57
C ASP A 128 -6.85 12.34 6.58
N GLN A 129 -8.11 12.33 6.17
CA GLN A 129 -9.15 11.69 6.95
C GLN A 129 -8.87 10.20 7.06
N ALA A 130 -8.76 9.72 8.30
CA ALA A 130 -8.54 8.30 8.56
C ALA A 130 -9.67 7.45 7.97
N TRP A 131 -9.31 6.36 7.30
CA TRP A 131 -10.25 5.41 6.71
C TRP A 131 -11.26 4.90 7.73
N ARG A 132 -12.51 4.73 7.28
CA ARG A 132 -13.61 4.14 8.06
C ARG A 132 -14.28 3.10 7.17
N PRO A 133 -14.71 1.95 7.72
CA PRO A 133 -15.50 0.98 6.97
C PRO A 133 -16.71 1.67 6.36
N SER A 134 -16.91 1.47 5.06
CA SER A 134 -18.08 1.99 4.34
C SER A 134 -19.37 1.28 4.73
N GLY A 135 -19.25 0.06 5.28
CA GLY A 135 -20.36 -0.84 5.53
C GLY A 135 -20.68 -1.73 4.33
N VAL A 136 -19.96 -1.58 3.22
CA VAL A 136 -20.04 -2.42 2.02
C VAL A 136 -18.77 -3.28 1.95
N PRO A 137 -18.84 -4.58 2.29
CA PRO A 137 -17.66 -5.43 2.40
C PRO A 137 -16.80 -5.48 1.12
N GLU A 138 -17.43 -5.49 -0.05
CA GLU A 138 -16.74 -5.53 -1.33
C GLU A 138 -15.86 -4.29 -1.53
N GLN A 139 -16.37 -3.11 -1.19
CA GLN A 139 -15.64 -1.85 -1.30
C GLN A 139 -14.49 -1.78 -0.30
N ASP A 140 -14.76 -2.17 0.94
CA ASP A 140 -13.76 -2.18 2.01
C ASP A 140 -12.60 -3.15 1.69
N PHE A 141 -12.92 -4.30 1.10
CA PHE A 141 -11.94 -5.31 0.70
C PHE A 141 -11.13 -4.89 -0.52
N CYS A 142 -11.75 -4.23 -1.50
CA CYS A 142 -11.04 -3.68 -2.66
C CYS A 142 -9.92 -2.72 -2.23
N SER A 143 -10.16 -1.86 -1.23
CA SER A 143 -9.15 -0.90 -0.74
C SER A 143 -7.86 -1.59 -0.28
N PHE A 144 -7.99 -2.77 0.35
CA PHE A 144 -6.88 -3.58 0.82
C PHE A 144 -6.19 -4.36 -0.30
N LEU A 145 -6.95 -4.88 -1.27
CA LEU A 145 -6.42 -5.75 -2.33
C LEU A 145 -5.78 -4.99 -3.50
N VAL A 146 -6.24 -3.77 -3.80
CA VAL A 146 -5.78 -3.00 -4.96
C VAL A 146 -4.24 -2.88 -5.04
N PRO A 147 -3.50 -2.56 -3.96
CA PRO A 147 -2.04 -2.49 -4.01
C PRO A 147 -1.36 -3.80 -4.46
N TYR A 148 -1.92 -4.95 -4.07
CA TYR A 148 -1.37 -6.25 -4.45
C TYR A 148 -1.61 -6.55 -5.93
N TYR A 149 -2.82 -6.28 -6.42
CA TYR A 149 -3.14 -6.49 -7.83
C TYR A 149 -2.37 -5.54 -8.75
N LEU A 150 -2.16 -4.29 -8.35
CA LEU A 150 -1.31 -3.37 -9.10
C LEU A 150 0.13 -3.88 -9.21
N LYS A 151 0.69 -4.44 -8.12
CA LYS A 151 2.02 -5.05 -8.14
C LYS A 151 2.09 -6.27 -9.06
N GLN A 152 1.07 -7.12 -9.03
CA GLN A 152 0.98 -8.30 -9.90
C GLN A 152 0.85 -7.89 -11.38
N GLU A 153 -0.01 -6.92 -11.68
CA GLU A 153 -0.20 -6.39 -13.03
C GLU A 153 1.11 -5.81 -13.58
N ALA A 154 1.83 -5.01 -12.78
CA ALA A 154 3.12 -4.45 -13.17
C ALA A 154 4.15 -5.54 -13.49
N TYR A 155 4.22 -6.59 -12.67
CA TYR A 155 5.09 -7.74 -12.91
C TYR A 155 4.74 -8.47 -14.21
N MET A 156 3.46 -8.78 -14.42
CA MET A 156 3.01 -9.49 -15.62
C MET A 156 3.26 -8.68 -16.90
N ARG A 157 3.08 -7.35 -16.86
CA ARG A 157 3.41 -6.46 -17.98
C ARG A 157 4.89 -6.53 -18.34
N LEU A 158 5.77 -6.58 -17.35
CA LEU A 158 7.21 -6.69 -17.57
C LEU A 158 7.58 -8.02 -18.26
N GLU A 159 7.07 -9.14 -17.74
CA GLU A 159 7.37 -10.46 -18.30
C GLU A 159 6.81 -10.61 -19.71
N LEU A 160 5.59 -10.11 -19.95
CA LEU A 160 4.98 -10.14 -21.27
C LEU A 160 5.78 -9.30 -22.28
N LYS A 161 6.32 -8.14 -21.87
CA LYS A 161 7.20 -7.32 -22.73
C LYS A 161 8.48 -8.09 -23.11
N LYS A 162 9.08 -8.79 -22.15
CA LYS A 162 10.27 -9.61 -22.38
C LYS A 162 9.99 -10.73 -23.39
N ILE A 163 8.94 -11.53 -23.16
CA ILE A 163 8.55 -12.62 -24.06
C ILE A 163 8.25 -12.09 -25.47
N LYS A 164 7.55 -10.96 -25.59
CA LYS A 164 7.28 -10.36 -26.91
C LYS A 164 8.55 -9.95 -27.64
N ALA A 165 9.52 -9.37 -26.95
CA ALA A 165 10.80 -8.98 -27.55
C ALA A 165 11.61 -10.20 -28.02
N GLU A 166 11.68 -11.24 -27.19
CA GLU A 166 12.35 -12.51 -27.53
C GLU A 166 11.68 -13.20 -28.73
N ASN A 167 10.34 -13.26 -28.74
CA ASN A 167 9.59 -13.82 -29.86
C ASN A 167 9.79 -13.04 -31.16
N ALA A 168 9.83 -11.71 -31.10
CA ALA A 168 10.11 -10.89 -32.28
C ALA A 168 11.51 -11.17 -32.85
N ALA A 169 12.53 -11.26 -31.98
CA ALA A 169 13.90 -11.59 -32.39
C ALA A 169 13.99 -13.02 -32.96
N LEU A 170 13.27 -13.98 -32.37
CA LEU A 170 13.17 -15.35 -32.89
C LEU A 170 12.50 -15.38 -34.26
N ALA A 171 11.38 -14.67 -34.44
CA ALA A 171 10.67 -14.60 -35.71
C ALA A 171 11.54 -14.02 -36.82
N GLN A 172 12.30 -12.95 -36.53
CA GLN A 172 13.27 -12.38 -37.48
C GLN A 172 14.35 -13.39 -37.89
N ARG A 173 14.91 -14.14 -36.92
CA ARG A 173 15.91 -15.18 -37.23
C ARG A 173 15.34 -16.31 -38.08
N VAL A 174 14.12 -16.75 -37.80
CA VAL A 174 13.45 -17.78 -38.60
C VAL A 174 13.21 -17.28 -40.02
N GLN A 175 12.77 -16.04 -40.19
CA GLN A 175 12.54 -15.45 -41.51
C GLN A 175 13.84 -15.35 -42.33
N ALA A 176 14.91 -14.81 -41.73
CA ALA A 176 16.22 -14.76 -42.38
C ALA A 176 16.75 -16.16 -42.74
N GLY A 177 16.53 -17.15 -41.87
CA GLY A 177 16.87 -18.55 -42.14
C GLY A 177 16.10 -19.12 -43.34
N ARG A 178 14.79 -18.85 -43.43
CA ARG A 178 13.95 -19.27 -44.57
C ARG A 178 14.41 -18.65 -45.88
N GLU A 179 14.77 -17.37 -45.88
CA GLU A 179 15.28 -16.67 -47.06
C GLU A 179 16.61 -17.26 -47.53
N SER A 180 17.53 -17.56 -46.61
CA SER A 180 18.80 -18.21 -46.94
C SER A 180 18.62 -19.62 -47.52
N ILE A 181 17.67 -20.40 -46.98
CA ILE A 181 17.32 -21.72 -47.52
C ILE A 181 16.77 -21.59 -48.94
N ALA A 182 15.80 -20.70 -49.15
CA ALA A 182 15.19 -20.49 -50.47
C ALA A 182 16.22 -20.04 -51.52
N GLN A 183 17.17 -19.18 -51.13
CA GLN A 183 18.28 -18.77 -52.01
C GLN A 183 19.19 -19.95 -52.37
N THR A 184 19.53 -20.78 -51.40
CA THR A 184 20.37 -21.97 -51.61
C THR A 184 19.67 -22.99 -52.49
N GLU A 185 18.38 -23.24 -52.25
CA GLU A 185 17.54 -24.12 -53.09
C GLU A 185 17.51 -23.64 -54.55
N HIS A 186 17.37 -22.33 -54.78
CA HIS A 186 17.42 -21.75 -56.13
C HIS A 186 18.79 -21.96 -56.81
N GLN A 187 19.89 -21.76 -56.08
CA GLN A 187 21.24 -21.98 -56.62
C GLN A 187 21.47 -23.45 -56.98
N ILE A 188 21.02 -24.38 -56.14
CA ILE A 188 21.09 -25.82 -56.41
C ILE A 188 20.27 -26.16 -57.66
N ALA A 189 19.04 -25.66 -57.77
CA ALA A 189 18.19 -25.89 -58.95
C ALA A 189 18.85 -25.40 -60.24
N ALA A 190 19.41 -24.19 -60.23
CA ALA A 190 20.12 -23.62 -61.38
C ALA A 190 21.34 -24.45 -61.78
N ALA A 191 22.18 -24.86 -60.82
CA ALA A 191 23.35 -25.70 -61.08
C ALA A 191 22.97 -27.09 -61.62
N VAL A 192 21.87 -27.65 -61.12
CA VAL A 192 21.32 -28.92 -61.62
C VAL A 192 20.84 -28.77 -63.07
N ASP A 193 20.16 -27.68 -63.41
CA ASP A 193 19.66 -27.45 -64.77
C ASP A 193 20.80 -27.15 -65.76
N GLU A 194 21.83 -26.40 -65.34
CA GLU A 194 23.05 -26.19 -66.12
C GLU A 194 23.78 -27.52 -66.39
N SER A 195 23.94 -28.35 -65.36
CA SER A 195 24.57 -29.67 -65.49
C SER A 195 23.79 -30.57 -66.45
N LYS A 196 22.45 -30.57 -66.39
CA LYS A 196 21.59 -31.30 -67.34
C LYS A 196 21.73 -30.78 -68.76
N ALA A 197 21.82 -29.47 -68.96
CA ALA A 197 22.00 -28.88 -70.28
C ALA A 197 23.36 -29.30 -70.88
N SER A 198 24.43 -29.20 -70.10
CA SER A 198 25.77 -29.66 -70.50
C SER A 198 25.80 -31.15 -70.86
N ALA A 199 25.15 -31.99 -70.04
CA ALA A 199 25.04 -33.43 -70.32
C ALA A 199 24.31 -33.73 -71.64
N LYS A 200 23.21 -33.02 -71.94
CA LYS A 200 22.49 -33.14 -73.22
C LYS A 200 23.33 -32.70 -74.42
N GLU A 201 24.08 -31.60 -74.29
CA GLU A 201 24.98 -31.15 -75.35
C GLU A 201 26.10 -32.17 -75.61
N PHE A 202 26.67 -32.75 -74.55
CA PHE A 202 27.66 -33.82 -74.68
C PHE A 202 27.08 -35.06 -75.36
N GLU A 203 25.89 -35.52 -74.97
CA GLU A 203 25.19 -36.64 -75.60
C GLU A 203 24.94 -36.37 -77.11
N ARG A 204 24.52 -35.16 -77.46
CA ARG A 204 24.32 -34.73 -78.84
C ARG A 204 25.63 -34.75 -79.65
N LEU A 205 26.73 -34.24 -79.08
CA LEU A 205 28.04 -34.27 -79.73
C LEU A 205 28.51 -35.71 -79.94
N THR A 206 28.34 -36.57 -78.95
CA THR A 206 28.73 -37.99 -79.03
C THR A 206 27.93 -38.71 -80.12
N SER A 207 26.61 -38.44 -80.18
CA SER A 207 25.73 -38.98 -81.23
C SER A 207 26.07 -38.48 -82.64
N SER A 208 26.63 -37.27 -82.77
CA SER A 208 27.11 -36.73 -84.06
C SER A 208 28.46 -37.30 -84.51
N LEU A 209 29.27 -37.83 -83.57
CA LEU A 209 30.59 -38.40 -83.84
C LEU A 209 30.56 -39.91 -84.11
N CYS A 210 29.44 -40.58 -83.79
CA CYS A 210 29.17 -41.95 -84.19
C CYS A 210 28.27 -41.94 -85.43
N PRO A 211 28.76 -42.25 -86.64
CA PRO A 211 27.88 -42.45 -87.77
C PRO A 211 27.02 -43.68 -87.51
N ALA A 212 25.70 -43.53 -87.53
CA ALA A 212 24.80 -44.64 -87.76
C ALA A 212 25.11 -45.19 -89.17
N ASP A 213 25.27 -46.52 -89.25
CA ASP A 213 25.56 -47.34 -90.43
C ASP A 213 27.03 -47.51 -90.84
N VAL A 214 27.73 -48.44 -90.19
CA VAL A 214 28.52 -49.48 -90.89
C VAL A 214 28.51 -50.76 -90.05
N PHE A 215 27.47 -51.58 -90.16
CA PHE A 215 27.58 -53.04 -90.12
C PHE A 215 26.34 -53.60 -90.83
N ASP A 216 26.41 -53.68 -92.15
CA ASP A 216 25.62 -54.63 -92.92
C ASP A 216 26.64 -55.51 -93.66
N VAL A 217 26.62 -56.81 -93.33
CA VAL A 217 27.23 -58.03 -93.92
C VAL A 217 27.54 -59.04 -92.81
#